data_AF-A0A9Q8LC53-F1
#
_entry.id   AF-A0A9Q8LC53-F1
#
_cell.length_a   1.000
_cell.length_b   1.000
_cell.length_c   1.000
_cell.angle_alpha   90.00
_cell.angle_beta   90.00
_cell.angle_gamma   90.00
#
_symmetry.space_group_name_H-M   'P 1'
#
loop_
_entity.id
_entity.type
_entity.pdbx_description
1 polymer ?
#
loop_
_entity_poly.entity_id
_entity_poly.type
_entity_poly.pdbx_seq_one_letter_code
_entity_poly.pdbx_strand_id
1 'polypeptide(L)'
;MPLDEFNSSYPLLSRAFPSLYPCGEADFVEPLRQRKVNFDDYIDHMMKYQDGRFAQHPRFRYVAYNMLMRRQSMAKSKHFVRANNQYQNITVEDLRAALEGDDDDLDGQRLLNAVGNQLQNTVHFLDCPTTFMTYSAPDYYTHDLHRYMPNPPTPDLTEDQRMRLAKENVRDNPHIATYSFYHRYTGFTKMVMEPILGINDSWERFEF
;
A
#
# COMPACT_ATOMS: atom_id res chain seq x y z
N MET A 1 -6.46 -19.66 -14.34
CA MET A 1 -7.32 -19.15 -13.24
C MET A 1 -6.50 -18.10 -12.49
N PRO A 2 -6.98 -16.85 -12.35
CA PRO A 2 -6.28 -15.85 -11.55
C PRO A 2 -6.21 -16.33 -10.09
N LEU A 3 -5.03 -16.17 -9.46
CA LEU A 3 -4.82 -16.55 -8.07
C LEU A 3 -5.43 -15.48 -7.17
N ASP A 4 -6.31 -15.88 -6.26
CA ASP A 4 -6.91 -14.99 -5.27
C ASP A 4 -5.93 -14.74 -4.12
N GLU A 5 -5.47 -13.49 -3.97
CA GLU A 5 -4.55 -13.04 -2.92
C GLU A 5 -5.20 -12.93 -1.53
N PHE A 6 -6.54 -13.03 -1.46
CA PHE A 6 -7.33 -13.02 -0.23
C PHE A 6 -7.76 -14.42 0.21
N ASN A 7 -7.38 -15.44 -0.56
CA ASN A 7 -7.65 -16.81 -0.21
C ASN A 7 -6.97 -17.18 1.11
N SER A 8 -7.78 -17.52 2.12
CA SER A 8 -7.36 -17.94 3.45
C SER A 8 -6.97 -19.41 3.55
N SER A 9 -6.85 -20.11 2.42
CA SER A 9 -6.48 -21.53 2.33
C SER A 9 -5.25 -21.79 1.46
N TYR A 10 -4.80 -20.80 0.67
CA TYR A 10 -3.68 -20.97 -0.25
C TYR A 10 -2.44 -20.20 0.23
N PRO A 11 -1.30 -20.88 0.48
CA PRO A 11 -0.10 -20.23 1.02
C PRO A 11 0.66 -19.50 -0.10
N LEU A 12 0.16 -18.31 -0.46
CA LEU A 12 0.64 -17.54 -1.61
C LEU A 12 2.08 -17.05 -1.42
N LEU A 13 2.45 -16.57 -0.22
CA LEU A 13 3.73 -15.94 0.02
C LEU A 13 4.88 -16.95 0.00
N SER A 14 4.69 -18.11 0.64
CA SER A 14 5.69 -19.18 0.64
C SER A 14 5.90 -19.78 -0.74
N ARG A 15 4.84 -19.92 -1.55
CA ARG A 15 4.95 -20.40 -2.93
C ARG A 15 5.59 -19.39 -3.87
N ALA A 16 5.31 -18.10 -3.71
CA ALA A 16 5.90 -17.05 -4.52
C ALA A 16 7.37 -16.77 -4.16
N PHE A 17 7.75 -17.00 -2.89
CA PHE A 17 9.07 -16.71 -2.36
C PHE A 17 9.69 -17.91 -1.62
N PRO A 18 9.90 -19.06 -2.29
CA PRO A 18 10.42 -20.27 -1.63
C PRO A 18 11.81 -20.07 -1.02
N SER A 19 12.61 -19.14 -1.56
CA SER A 19 13.91 -18.74 -0.99
C SER A 19 13.79 -18.05 0.37
N LEU A 20 12.67 -17.36 0.63
CA LEU A 20 12.39 -16.69 1.91
C LEU A 20 11.66 -17.61 2.89
N TYR A 21 10.89 -18.57 2.37
CA TYR A 21 10.13 -19.56 3.14
C TYR A 21 10.59 -21.00 2.83
N PRO A 22 11.79 -21.44 3.28
CA PRO A 22 12.33 -22.75 2.90
C PRO A 22 11.42 -23.94 3.24
N CYS A 23 10.71 -23.87 4.37
CA CYS A 23 9.78 -24.92 4.80
C CYS A 23 8.30 -24.58 4.53
N GLY A 24 7.99 -23.36 4.08
CA GLY A 24 6.62 -22.89 3.88
C GLY A 24 5.79 -22.64 5.14
N GLU A 25 6.17 -23.21 6.29
CA GLU A 25 5.44 -23.18 7.57
C GLU A 25 5.24 -21.77 8.16
N ALA A 26 6.00 -20.78 7.70
CA ALA A 26 5.89 -19.40 8.18
C ALA A 26 4.91 -18.55 7.35
N ASP A 27 4.18 -19.13 6.38
CA ASP A 27 3.22 -18.39 5.56
C ASP A 27 2.09 -17.78 6.42
N PHE A 28 1.57 -16.62 6.02
CA PHE A 28 0.43 -16.00 6.69
C PHE A 28 -0.78 -16.93 6.82
N VAL A 29 -1.01 -17.81 5.85
CA VAL A 29 -2.16 -18.71 5.78
C VAL A 29 -1.93 -20.05 6.51
N GLU A 30 -0.80 -20.20 7.21
CA GLU A 30 -0.44 -21.44 7.91
C GLU A 30 -1.57 -21.99 8.80
N PRO A 31 -2.19 -23.14 8.44
CA PRO A 31 -3.31 -23.71 9.18
C PRO A 31 -2.93 -24.22 10.58
N LEU A 32 -1.65 -24.57 10.81
CA LEU A 32 -1.17 -25.05 12.11
C LEU A 32 -0.89 -23.92 13.12
N ARG A 33 -1.11 -22.65 12.75
CA ARG A 33 -0.83 -21.53 13.64
C ARG A 33 -1.77 -21.52 14.85
N GLN A 34 -1.20 -21.69 16.04
CA GLN A 34 -1.95 -21.74 17.30
C GLN A 34 -2.59 -20.39 17.71
N ARG A 35 -2.03 -19.27 17.26
CA ARG A 35 -2.50 -17.92 17.60
C ARG A 35 -2.91 -17.16 16.35
N LYS A 36 -4.04 -16.45 16.43
CA LYS A 36 -4.43 -15.53 15.37
C LYS A 36 -3.46 -14.35 15.34
N VAL A 37 -2.94 -14.04 14.14
CA VAL A 37 -2.01 -12.93 13.90
C VAL A 37 -2.63 -12.04 12.84
N ASN A 38 -2.63 -10.72 13.06
CA ASN A 38 -3.09 -9.79 12.04
C ASN A 38 -2.07 -9.71 10.91
N PHE A 39 -2.53 -9.42 9.70
CA PHE A 39 -1.62 -9.34 8.56
C PHE A 39 -0.56 -8.24 8.71
N ASP A 40 -0.94 -7.13 9.32
CA ASP A 40 -0.04 -5.99 9.55
C ASP A 40 1.11 -6.39 10.49
N ASP A 41 0.76 -7.04 11.62
CA ASP A 41 1.73 -7.58 12.57
C ASP A 41 2.64 -8.65 11.93
N TYR A 42 2.06 -9.48 11.05
CA TYR A 42 2.79 -10.50 10.31
C TYR A 42 3.83 -9.89 9.37
N ILE A 43 3.43 -8.91 8.53
CA ILE A 43 4.35 -8.25 7.60
C ILE A 43 5.41 -7.45 8.36
N ASP A 44 5.04 -6.75 9.44
CA ASP A 44 5.98 -6.02 10.29
C ASP A 44 7.04 -6.97 10.87
N HIS A 45 6.62 -8.13 11.36
CA HIS A 45 7.54 -9.16 11.84
C HIS A 45 8.47 -9.68 10.73
N MET A 46 7.94 -9.95 9.53
CA MET A 46 8.76 -10.38 8.39
C MET A 46 9.80 -9.31 8.01
N MET A 47 9.40 -8.04 7.98
CA MET A 47 10.30 -6.93 7.65
C MET A 47 11.39 -6.73 8.71
N LYS A 48 11.11 -7.06 9.97
CA LYS A 48 12.07 -6.98 11.10
C LYS A 48 12.75 -8.32 11.41
N TYR A 49 12.63 -9.30 10.51
CA TYR A 49 13.20 -10.63 10.74
C TYR A 49 14.72 -10.55 10.95
N GLN A 50 15.26 -11.44 11.78
CA GLN A 50 16.58 -11.29 12.41
C GLN A 50 17.75 -11.07 11.43
N ASP A 51 17.70 -11.68 10.25
CA ASP A 51 18.74 -11.55 9.23
C ASP A 51 18.40 -10.59 8.08
N GLY A 52 17.25 -9.90 8.18
CA GLY A 52 16.80 -8.93 7.20
C GLY A 52 16.45 -9.49 5.83
N ARG A 53 16.43 -10.82 5.63
CA ARG A 53 16.26 -11.45 4.29
C ARG A 53 15.03 -10.95 3.55
N PHE A 54 13.91 -10.78 4.24
CA PHE A 54 12.65 -10.29 3.67
C PHE A 54 12.75 -8.82 3.29
N ALA A 55 13.30 -8.02 4.19
CA ALA A 55 13.52 -6.60 3.99
C ALA A 55 14.60 -6.30 2.96
N GLN A 56 15.48 -7.24 2.60
CA GLN A 56 16.48 -7.05 1.53
C GLN A 56 16.05 -7.66 0.20
N HIS A 57 15.05 -8.55 0.20
CA HIS A 57 14.63 -9.23 -1.01
C HIS A 57 14.11 -8.24 -2.08
N PRO A 58 14.57 -8.33 -3.35
CA PRO A 58 14.25 -7.34 -4.38
C PRO A 58 12.76 -7.16 -4.67
N ARG A 59 11.95 -8.20 -4.46
CA ARG A 59 10.51 -8.19 -4.81
C ARG A 59 9.56 -8.32 -3.63
N PHE A 60 10.02 -8.87 -2.50
CA PHE A 60 9.11 -9.24 -1.41
C PHE A 60 8.48 -8.01 -0.78
N ARG A 61 9.28 -6.97 -0.54
CA ARG A 61 8.84 -5.69 0.02
C ARG A 61 7.68 -5.09 -0.77
N TYR A 62 7.79 -5.05 -2.10
CA TYR A 62 6.76 -4.50 -2.97
C TYR A 62 5.49 -5.35 -2.98
N VAL A 63 5.63 -6.68 -3.00
CA VAL A 63 4.46 -7.57 -2.92
C VAL A 63 3.75 -7.44 -1.57
N ALA A 64 4.50 -7.47 -0.47
CA ALA A 64 3.98 -7.28 0.88
C ALA A 64 3.27 -5.93 1.02
N TYR A 65 3.89 -4.86 0.51
CA TYR A 65 3.30 -3.52 0.52
C TYR A 65 2.01 -3.43 -0.29
N ASN A 66 2.00 -3.97 -1.52
CA ASN A 66 0.81 -3.96 -2.36
C ASN A 66 -0.35 -4.75 -1.73
N MET A 67 -0.05 -5.91 -1.11
CA MET A 67 -1.04 -6.68 -0.38
C MET A 67 -1.58 -5.92 0.85
N LEU A 68 -0.71 -5.20 1.57
CA LEU A 68 -1.10 -4.37 2.71
C LEU A 68 -2.04 -3.23 2.27
N MET A 69 -1.65 -2.49 1.22
CA MET A 69 -2.45 -1.38 0.67
C MET A 69 -3.81 -1.84 0.19
N ARG A 70 -3.89 -2.97 -0.54
CA ARG A 70 -5.16 -3.53 -1.00
C ARG A 70 -6.06 -3.97 0.15
N ARG A 71 -5.49 -4.56 1.22
CA ARG A 71 -6.26 -4.92 2.42
C ARG A 71 -6.80 -3.69 3.16
N GLN A 72 -6.00 -2.63 3.32
CA GLN A 72 -6.44 -1.38 3.94
C GLN A 72 -7.53 -0.69 3.11
N SER A 73 -7.32 -0.62 1.80
CA SER A 73 -8.27 -0.13 0.82
C SER A 73 -9.61 -0.85 0.95
N MET A 74 -9.65 -2.18 0.92
CA MET A 74 -10.89 -2.94 1.10
C MET A 74 -11.53 -2.74 2.48
N ALA A 75 -10.75 -2.61 3.54
CA ALA A 75 -11.27 -2.35 4.88
C ALA A 75 -12.02 -1.00 4.94
N LYS A 76 -11.46 0.04 4.31
CA LYS A 76 -12.12 1.36 4.15
C LYS A 76 -13.39 1.26 3.31
N SER A 77 -13.36 0.56 2.17
CA SER A 77 -14.57 0.31 1.36
C SER A 77 -15.66 -0.41 2.15
N LYS A 78 -15.32 -1.47 2.90
CA LYS A 78 -16.27 -2.21 3.73
C LYS A 78 -16.87 -1.34 4.84
N HIS A 79 -16.06 -0.46 5.43
CA HIS A 79 -16.55 0.50 6.42
C HIS A 79 -17.50 1.52 5.79
N PHE A 80 -17.18 2.04 4.60
CA PHE A 80 -18.04 2.97 3.85
C PHE A 80 -19.41 2.36 3.51
N VAL A 81 -19.43 1.15 2.94
CA VAL A 81 -20.69 0.43 2.63
C VAL A 81 -21.53 0.21 3.90
N ARG A 82 -20.89 -0.07 5.04
CA ARG A 82 -21.59 -0.22 6.33
C ARG A 82 -22.08 1.11 6.91
N ALA A 83 -21.34 2.19 6.75
CA ALA A 83 -21.71 3.50 7.28
C ALA A 83 -22.86 4.14 6.48
N ASN A 84 -22.98 3.79 5.20
CA ASN A 84 -23.99 4.38 4.32
C ASN A 84 -25.24 3.49 4.28
N ASN A 85 -26.31 3.90 4.98
CA ASN A 85 -27.57 3.13 5.11
C ASN A 85 -28.21 2.73 3.76
N GLN A 86 -27.93 3.48 2.68
CA GLN A 86 -28.40 3.18 1.32
C GLN A 86 -27.79 1.91 0.73
N TYR A 87 -26.61 1.49 1.22
CA TYR A 87 -25.84 0.37 0.68
C TYR A 87 -25.69 -0.80 1.67
N GLN A 88 -26.30 -0.73 2.85
CA GLN A 88 -26.22 -1.78 3.88
C GLN A 88 -26.87 -3.11 3.49
N ASN A 89 -27.80 -3.10 2.53
CA ASN A 89 -28.61 -4.28 2.14
C ASN A 89 -28.30 -4.81 0.74
N ILE A 90 -27.18 -4.40 0.12
CA ILE A 90 -26.81 -4.89 -1.21
C ILE A 90 -26.43 -6.37 -1.12
N THR A 91 -27.11 -7.22 -1.89
CA THR A 91 -26.81 -8.65 -1.99
C THR A 91 -25.82 -8.95 -3.12
N VAL A 92 -25.23 -10.14 -3.11
CA VAL A 92 -24.32 -10.59 -4.19
C VAL A 92 -25.07 -10.68 -5.52
N GLU A 93 -26.36 -10.97 -5.45
CA GLU A 93 -27.29 -11.05 -6.57
C GLU A 93 -27.56 -9.67 -7.17
N ASP A 94 -27.70 -8.63 -6.35
CA ASP A 94 -27.81 -7.24 -6.83
C ASP A 94 -26.54 -6.80 -7.56
N LEU A 95 -25.36 -7.20 -7.06
CA LEU A 95 -24.08 -6.93 -7.71
C LEU A 95 -23.92 -7.70 -9.03
N ARG A 96 -24.42 -8.93 -9.10
CA ARG A 96 -24.44 -9.72 -10.33
C ARG A 96 -25.38 -9.12 -11.35
N ALA A 97 -26.59 -8.73 -10.94
CA ALA A 97 -27.53 -8.04 -11.80
C ALA A 97 -26.95 -6.73 -12.34
N ALA A 98 -26.20 -5.99 -11.51
CA ALA A 98 -25.50 -4.78 -11.96
C ALA A 98 -24.35 -5.08 -12.94
N LEU A 99 -23.63 -6.20 -12.79
CA LEU A 99 -22.60 -6.65 -13.75
C LEU A 99 -23.18 -7.17 -15.07
N GLU A 100 -24.39 -7.72 -15.03
CA GLU A 100 -25.08 -8.31 -16.18
C GLU A 100 -26.02 -7.30 -16.88
N GLY A 101 -26.26 -6.13 -16.26
CA GLY A 101 -27.05 -5.04 -16.81
C GLY A 101 -26.32 -4.27 -17.92
N ASP A 102 -27.09 -3.52 -18.72
CA ASP A 102 -26.53 -2.64 -19.75
C ASP A 102 -25.71 -1.50 -19.12
N ASP A 103 -24.66 -1.05 -19.82
CA ASP A 103 -23.78 0.05 -19.38
C ASP A 103 -24.50 1.40 -19.17
N ASP A 104 -25.76 1.53 -19.57
CA ASP A 104 -26.62 2.70 -19.35
C ASP A 104 -27.41 2.64 -18.03
N ASP A 105 -27.37 1.52 -17.28
CA ASP A 105 -28.01 1.42 -15.97
C ASP A 105 -27.21 2.19 -14.91
N LEU A 106 -27.63 3.44 -14.71
CA LEU A 106 -27.02 4.38 -13.77
C LEU A 106 -26.95 3.82 -12.33
N ASP A 107 -27.94 3.05 -11.89
CA ASP A 107 -27.98 2.50 -10.53
C ASP A 107 -27.10 1.25 -10.40
N GLY A 108 -27.08 0.39 -11.43
CA GLY A 108 -26.11 -0.70 -11.55
C GLY A 108 -24.67 -0.18 -11.54
N GLN A 109 -24.36 0.84 -12.34
CA GLN A 109 -23.03 1.46 -12.35
C GLN A 109 -22.69 2.16 -11.03
N ARG A 110 -23.64 2.81 -10.36
CA ARG A 110 -23.44 3.34 -9.00
C ARG A 110 -23.07 2.24 -8.01
N LEU A 111 -23.73 1.10 -8.09
CA LEU A 111 -23.46 -0.07 -7.24
C LEU A 111 -22.07 -0.66 -7.51
N LEU A 112 -21.72 -0.85 -8.78
CA LEU A 112 -20.42 -1.36 -9.22
C LEU A 112 -19.29 -0.41 -8.86
N ASN A 113 -19.51 0.89 -9.05
CA ASN A 113 -18.55 1.91 -8.67
C ASN A 113 -18.34 1.86 -7.16
N ALA A 114 -19.41 1.92 -6.36
CA ALA A 114 -19.36 1.89 -4.88
C ALA A 114 -18.53 0.71 -4.32
N VAL A 115 -18.53 -0.43 -5.02
CA VAL A 115 -17.80 -1.64 -4.63
C VAL A 115 -16.41 -1.76 -5.29
N GLY A 116 -16.23 -1.28 -6.52
CA GLY A 116 -15.08 -1.60 -7.37
C GLY A 116 -14.03 -0.50 -7.55
N ASN A 117 -14.39 0.79 -7.56
CA ASN A 117 -13.47 1.87 -7.98
C ASN A 117 -13.41 3.02 -6.97
N GLN A 118 -12.48 2.92 -6.02
CA GLN A 118 -12.36 3.87 -4.89
C GLN A 118 -12.18 5.34 -5.32
N LEU A 119 -11.37 5.61 -6.35
CA LEU A 119 -11.14 6.97 -6.86
C LEU A 119 -12.35 7.56 -7.58
N GLN A 120 -13.07 6.75 -8.38
CA GLN A 120 -14.26 7.20 -9.09
C GLN A 120 -15.43 7.46 -8.12
N ASN A 121 -15.51 6.69 -7.03
CA ASN A 121 -16.50 6.92 -5.97
C ASN A 121 -16.31 8.25 -5.27
N THR A 122 -15.07 8.59 -4.87
CA THR A 122 -14.79 9.85 -4.18
C THR A 122 -15.17 11.06 -5.06
N VAL A 123 -14.91 10.98 -6.36
CA VAL A 123 -15.24 12.05 -7.33
C VAL A 123 -16.76 12.19 -7.54
N HIS A 124 -17.53 11.10 -7.51
CA HIS A 124 -18.97 11.13 -7.77
C HIS A 124 -19.83 11.53 -6.56
N PHE A 125 -19.39 11.30 -5.32
CA PHE A 125 -20.22 11.50 -4.13
C PHE A 125 -19.92 12.75 -3.30
N LEU A 126 -18.77 13.42 -3.48
CA LEU A 126 -18.35 14.53 -2.62
C LEU A 126 -18.57 15.95 -3.19
N ASP A 127 -19.11 16.10 -4.41
CA ASP A 127 -19.18 17.35 -5.17
C ASP A 127 -17.81 18.06 -5.35
N CYS A 128 -17.37 18.25 -6.60
CA CYS A 128 -15.99 18.63 -6.94
C CYS A 128 -15.58 20.01 -6.37
N PRO A 129 -14.47 20.08 -5.62
CA PRO A 129 -13.16 20.13 -6.26
C PRO A 129 -12.20 19.06 -5.73
N THR A 130 -12.05 17.96 -6.48
CA THR A 130 -11.01 16.95 -6.22
C THR A 130 -9.66 17.52 -6.63
N THR A 131 -8.81 17.86 -5.66
CA THR A 131 -7.45 18.31 -5.96
C THR A 131 -6.55 17.08 -6.10
N PHE A 132 -6.06 16.83 -7.31
CA PHE A 132 -5.08 15.78 -7.57
C PHE A 132 -3.67 16.34 -7.43
N MET A 133 -2.83 15.68 -6.63
CA MET A 133 -1.42 16.03 -6.46
C MET A 133 -0.54 14.79 -6.56
N THR A 134 0.56 14.93 -7.28
CA THR A 134 1.62 13.91 -7.34
C THR A 134 2.84 14.42 -6.59
N TYR A 135 3.36 13.60 -5.68
CA TYR A 135 4.58 13.90 -4.94
C TYR A 135 5.68 12.95 -5.39
N SER A 136 6.89 13.46 -5.58
CA SER A 136 8.08 12.67 -5.87
C SER A 136 9.23 13.12 -4.98
N ALA A 137 10.15 12.21 -4.69
CA ALA A 137 11.38 12.51 -3.97
C ALA A 137 12.61 12.15 -4.80
N PRO A 138 13.54 13.10 -5.02
CA PRO A 138 14.83 12.80 -5.62
C PRO A 138 15.76 12.19 -4.57
N ASP A 139 15.55 10.90 -4.26
CA ASP A 139 16.19 10.24 -3.11
C ASP A 139 17.72 10.36 -3.14
N TYR A 140 18.36 10.17 -4.29
CA TYR A 140 19.83 10.23 -4.44
C TYR A 140 20.45 11.60 -4.15
N TYR A 141 19.66 12.67 -4.24
CA TYR A 141 20.12 14.05 -4.05
C TYR A 141 19.70 14.62 -2.70
N THR A 142 18.82 13.92 -1.98
CA THR A 142 18.26 14.44 -0.73
C THR A 142 19.27 14.26 0.40
N HIS A 143 20.05 15.31 0.69
CA HIS A 143 21.10 15.27 1.71
C HIS A 143 20.56 14.86 3.10
N ASP A 144 19.39 15.37 3.50
CA ASP A 144 18.79 15.02 4.79
C ASP A 144 18.42 13.54 4.90
N LEU A 145 17.98 12.90 3.80
CA LEU A 145 17.72 11.46 3.77
C LEU A 145 19.02 10.69 4.03
N HIS A 146 20.09 11.07 3.35
CA HIS A 146 21.35 10.35 3.42
C HIS A 146 22.03 10.42 4.79
N ARG A 147 21.72 11.41 5.64
CA ARG A 147 22.20 11.46 7.03
C ARG A 147 21.72 10.30 7.90
N TYR A 148 20.60 9.67 7.55
CA TYR A 148 20.02 8.54 8.28
C TYR A 148 20.40 7.18 7.68
N MET A 149 21.13 7.15 6.57
CA MET A 149 21.59 5.91 5.94
C MET A 149 22.76 5.31 6.73
N PRO A 150 22.97 3.98 6.70
CA PRO A 150 24.08 3.34 7.41
C PRO A 150 25.47 3.86 7.02
N ASN A 151 25.67 4.20 5.75
CA ASN A 151 26.93 4.71 5.21
C ASN A 151 26.73 6.09 4.56
N PRO A 152 26.53 7.17 5.33
CA PRO A 152 26.22 8.49 4.78
C PRO A 152 27.38 9.01 3.91
N PRO A 153 27.13 9.63 2.75
CA PRO A 153 28.17 10.26 1.94
C PRO A 153 28.83 11.41 2.69
N THR A 154 30.16 11.40 2.74
CA THR A 154 30.95 12.44 3.40
C THR A 154 31.36 13.55 2.43
N PRO A 155 31.67 14.77 2.91
CA PRO A 155 31.99 15.91 2.05
C PRO A 155 33.29 15.78 1.25
N ASP A 156 34.21 14.90 1.67
CA ASP A 156 35.52 14.63 1.03
C ASP A 156 35.43 13.77 -0.24
N LEU A 157 34.29 13.10 -0.45
CA LEU A 157 34.06 12.29 -1.64
C LEU A 157 33.78 13.17 -2.86
N THR A 158 34.24 12.71 -4.03
CA THR A 158 33.86 13.35 -5.31
C THR A 158 32.37 13.21 -5.55
N GLU A 159 31.81 14.04 -6.44
CA GLU A 159 30.39 13.98 -6.79
C GLU A 159 29.98 12.59 -7.31
N ASP A 160 30.79 11.99 -8.16
CA ASP A 160 30.57 10.62 -8.67
C ASP A 160 30.58 9.58 -7.56
N GLN A 161 31.50 9.69 -6.60
CA GLN A 161 31.59 8.77 -5.46
C GLN A 161 30.38 8.92 -4.54
N ARG A 162 29.97 10.16 -4.23
CA ARG A 162 28.76 10.43 -3.44
C ARG A 162 27.52 9.87 -4.13
N MET A 163 27.40 10.07 -5.44
CA MET A 163 26.26 9.56 -6.23
C MET A 163 26.20 8.04 -6.24
N ARG A 164 27.33 7.34 -6.38
CA ARG A 164 27.38 5.87 -6.30
C ARG A 164 26.95 5.38 -4.92
N LEU A 165 27.52 5.96 -3.86
CA LEU A 165 27.20 5.60 -2.49
C LEU A 165 25.73 5.90 -2.13
N ALA A 166 25.20 7.01 -2.62
CA ALA A 166 23.78 7.37 -2.47
C ALA A 166 22.87 6.32 -3.11
N LYS A 167 23.18 5.89 -4.34
CA LYS A 167 22.43 4.83 -5.04
C LYS A 167 22.49 3.50 -4.31
N GLU A 168 23.66 3.11 -3.82
CA GLU A 168 23.83 1.87 -3.03
C GLU A 168 23.01 1.93 -1.74
N ASN A 169 23.10 3.02 -0.98
CA ASN A 169 22.33 3.20 0.24
C ASN A 169 20.82 3.11 0.01
N VAL A 170 20.29 3.77 -1.03
CA VAL A 170 18.85 3.74 -1.34
C VAL A 170 18.42 2.35 -1.81
N ARG A 171 19.22 1.69 -2.65
CA ARG A 171 18.95 0.32 -3.14
C ARG A 171 18.90 -0.68 -1.99
N ASP A 172 19.85 -0.58 -1.07
CA ASP A 172 20.04 -1.56 0.00
C ASP A 172 19.14 -1.25 1.21
N ASN A 173 18.77 0.02 1.41
CA ASN A 173 17.92 0.50 2.51
C ASN A 173 16.69 1.31 2.04
N PRO A 174 15.86 0.79 1.10
CA PRO A 174 14.72 1.53 0.57
C PRO A 174 13.66 1.79 1.63
N HIS A 175 13.59 0.98 2.70
CA HIS A 175 12.69 1.23 3.83
C HIS A 175 12.97 2.59 4.51
N ILE A 176 14.23 3.03 4.55
CA ILE A 176 14.62 4.35 5.08
C ILE A 176 14.16 5.45 4.13
N ALA A 177 14.36 5.27 2.81
CA ALA A 177 13.89 6.21 1.80
C ALA A 177 12.36 6.35 1.82
N THR A 178 11.64 5.22 1.83
CA THR A 178 10.18 5.17 1.94
C THR A 178 9.67 5.86 3.20
N TYR A 179 10.26 5.56 4.37
CA TYR A 179 9.85 6.19 5.62
C TYR A 179 10.11 7.71 5.61
N SER A 180 11.26 8.14 5.12
CA SER A 180 11.60 9.57 4.99
C SER A 180 10.63 10.31 4.07
N PHE A 181 10.25 9.71 2.95
CA PHE A 181 9.25 10.27 2.05
C PHE A 181 7.88 10.33 2.73
N TYR A 182 7.42 9.23 3.32
CA TYR A 182 6.13 9.16 4.01
C TYR A 182 6.03 10.17 5.15
N HIS A 183 7.09 10.32 5.96
CA HIS A 183 7.12 11.29 7.05
C HIS A 183 7.03 12.74 6.54
N ARG A 184 7.73 13.07 5.46
CA ARG A 184 7.65 14.41 4.83
C ARG A 184 6.28 14.66 4.23
N TYR A 185 5.75 13.69 3.49
CA TYR A 185 4.43 13.76 2.88
C TYR A 185 3.33 13.94 3.95
N THR A 186 3.28 13.07 4.96
CA THR A 186 2.28 13.17 6.04
C THR A 186 2.39 14.47 6.82
N GLY A 187 3.62 14.94 7.08
CA GLY A 187 3.85 16.25 7.70
C GLY A 187 3.31 17.40 6.84
N PHE A 188 3.63 17.41 5.55
CA PHE A 188 3.11 18.41 4.60
C PHE A 188 1.58 18.39 4.52
N THR A 189 0.98 17.20 4.40
CA THR A 189 -0.47 17.06 4.31
C THR A 189 -1.17 17.62 5.55
N LYS A 190 -0.72 17.23 6.75
CA LYS A 190 -1.34 17.67 8.01
C LYS A 190 -1.10 19.15 8.34
N MET A 191 0.10 19.65 8.07
CA MET A 191 0.49 21.01 8.47
C MET A 191 0.10 22.07 7.44
N VAL A 192 -0.03 21.70 6.17
CA VAL A 192 -0.23 22.64 5.07
C VAL A 192 -1.53 22.35 4.33
N MET A 193 -1.74 21.13 3.87
CA MET A 193 -2.87 20.82 2.99
C MET A 193 -4.21 20.82 3.71
N GLU A 194 -4.32 20.10 4.82
CA GLU A 194 -5.56 20.01 5.60
C GLU A 194 -6.06 21.39 6.05
N PRO A 195 -5.22 22.29 6.61
CA PRO A 195 -5.67 23.63 7.02
C PRO A 195 -6.04 24.56 5.86
N ILE A 196 -5.33 24.47 4.73
CA ILE A 196 -5.55 25.38 3.59
C ILE A 196 -6.76 24.95 2.75
N LEU A 197 -6.92 23.65 2.53
CA LEU A 197 -7.93 23.11 1.62
C LEU A 197 -9.19 22.61 2.33
N GLY A 198 -9.19 22.50 3.66
CA GLY A 198 -10.34 22.00 4.42
C GLY A 198 -10.69 20.56 4.03
N ILE A 199 -9.68 19.69 3.94
CA ILE A 199 -9.82 18.32 3.42
C ILE A 199 -10.77 17.51 4.33
N ASN A 200 -11.91 17.10 3.77
CA ASN A 200 -12.88 16.23 4.46
C ASN A 200 -12.59 14.74 4.27
N ASP A 201 -12.01 14.36 3.13
CA ASP A 201 -11.59 12.99 2.83
C ASP A 201 -10.35 13.01 1.93
N SER A 202 -9.50 12.00 2.07
CA SER A 202 -8.28 11.86 1.27
C SER A 202 -7.99 10.41 0.93
N TRP A 203 -7.53 10.21 -0.31
CA TRP A 203 -7.06 8.93 -0.81
C TRP A 203 -5.65 9.10 -1.36
N GLU A 204 -4.76 8.21 -0.95
CA GLU A 204 -3.36 8.22 -1.33
C GLU A 204 -2.96 6.88 -1.94
N ARG A 205 -2.06 6.94 -2.93
CA ARG A 205 -1.44 5.76 -3.53
C ARG A 205 0.05 6.00 -3.66
N PHE A 206 0.81 4.99 -3.26
CA PHE A 206 2.26 4.98 -3.42
C PHE A 206 2.62 4.09 -4.61
N GLU A 207 3.62 4.54 -5.37
CA GLU A 207 4.20 3.82 -6.49
C GLU A 207 5.68 3.60 -6.20
N PHE A 208 6.18 2.40 -6.47
CA PHE A 208 7.56 1.99 -6.19
C PHE A 208 8.14 1.20 -7.37
#